data_AF-C7BR02-F1
#
_entry.id   AF-C7BR02-F1
#
_cell.length_a   1.000
_cell.length_b   1.000
_cell.length_c   1.000
_cell.angle_alpha   90.00
_cell.angle_beta   90.00
_cell.angle_gamma   90.00
#
_symmetry.space_group_name_H-M   'P 1'
#
loop_
_entity.id
_entity.type
_entity.pdbx_description
1 polymer ?
#
loop_
_entity_poly.entity_id
_entity_poly.type
_entity_poly.pdbx_seq_one_letter_code
_entity_poly.pdbx_strand_id
1 'polypeptide(L)'
;MSEKNRCIEKPSSGYATDHFYDGAWHRAVKFVEGNVEFFDIYDLIFEGITYQSPPVLPSENMIIVPIAKDEISWNSKIEIYGAVGIGESEKIFTDGDAVRPYAGEFDLSNPQEPFIIFGGGNVNRFSNYVANINGIEYESLIIDPQKNSISLLRPLKAGKLIVFGKTETGKNVIVFEKETEGENKPLNGWVEFHDVATCILFRSGDLTGFATSYEFRYEGTSTRAYQGLSPTHIRYENIGHHVNTEVELWAYWEDQPNGVLLFKGRYHGSSVKSSGHCSLDRKR
;
A
#
# COMPACT_ATOMS: atom_id res chain seq x y z
N MET A 1 33.12 36.60 -11.94
CA MET A 1 31.69 36.25 -11.83
C MET A 1 31.62 34.93 -11.11
N SER A 2 31.19 34.92 -9.84
CA SER A 2 31.10 33.69 -9.04
C SER A 2 29.82 32.94 -9.43
N GLU A 3 29.96 31.71 -9.91
CA GLU A 3 28.87 30.75 -9.97
C GLU A 3 28.37 30.55 -8.54
N LYS A 4 27.26 31.21 -8.18
CA LYS A 4 26.46 30.75 -7.06
C LYS A 4 25.97 29.37 -7.47
N ASN A 5 26.54 28.32 -6.89
CA ASN A 5 25.87 27.05 -6.76
C ASN A 5 24.46 27.38 -6.25
N ARG A 6 23.45 27.28 -7.13
CA ARG A 6 22.07 27.35 -6.71
C ARG A 6 21.89 26.15 -5.81
N CYS A 7 21.91 26.38 -4.50
CA CYS A 7 21.43 25.39 -3.55
C CYS A 7 20.00 25.09 -4.00
N ILE A 8 19.76 23.85 -4.44
CA ILE A 8 18.42 23.43 -4.81
C ILE A 8 17.60 23.48 -3.53
N GLU A 9 16.46 24.17 -3.57
CA GLU A 9 15.57 24.28 -2.42
C GLU A 9 14.61 23.11 -2.38
N LYS A 10 14.29 22.63 -1.16
CA LYS A 10 13.36 21.53 -0.93
C LYS A 10 11.98 21.86 -1.49
N PRO A 11 11.30 20.93 -2.19
CA PRO A 11 9.98 21.17 -2.74
C PRO A 11 8.95 21.40 -1.64
N SER A 12 8.11 22.42 -1.81
CA SER A 12 7.03 22.79 -0.91
C SER A 12 5.83 23.35 -1.66
N SER A 13 4.73 23.57 -0.94
CA SER A 13 3.53 24.22 -1.47
C SER A 13 2.95 23.48 -2.69
N GLY A 14 2.90 22.13 -2.60
CA GLY A 14 2.36 21.27 -3.65
C GLY A 14 0.84 21.30 -3.73
N TYR A 15 0.30 20.95 -4.89
CA TYR A 15 -1.14 20.71 -5.09
C TYR A 15 -1.39 19.58 -6.09
N ALA A 16 -2.49 18.85 -5.89
CA ALA A 16 -2.91 17.82 -6.83
C ALA A 16 -3.51 18.44 -8.11
N THR A 17 -3.12 17.91 -9.26
CA THR A 17 -3.60 18.32 -10.57
C THR A 17 -3.70 17.11 -11.51
N ASP A 18 -4.26 17.30 -12.69
CA ASP A 18 -4.27 16.29 -13.74
C ASP A 18 -3.14 16.57 -14.73
N HIS A 19 -2.47 15.52 -15.19
CA HIS A 19 -1.38 15.63 -16.15
C HIS A 19 -1.42 14.46 -17.14
N PHE A 20 -1.14 14.72 -18.42
CA PHE A 20 -1.11 13.68 -19.44
C PHE A 20 0.30 13.08 -19.52
N TYR A 21 0.44 11.82 -19.15
CA TYR A 21 1.71 11.11 -19.05
C TYR A 21 1.54 9.67 -19.57
N ASP A 22 2.54 9.16 -20.28
CA ASP A 22 2.55 7.79 -20.82
C ASP A 22 1.26 7.36 -21.56
N GLY A 23 0.69 8.28 -22.35
CA GLY A 23 -0.50 8.01 -23.16
C GLY A 23 -1.84 8.01 -22.40
N ALA A 24 -1.85 8.30 -21.10
CA ALA A 24 -3.06 8.40 -20.29
C ALA A 24 -3.10 9.70 -19.46
N TRP A 25 -4.29 10.05 -18.97
CA TRP A 25 -4.41 11.08 -17.94
C TRP A 25 -4.07 10.47 -16.59
N HIS A 26 -3.20 11.12 -15.84
CA HIS A 26 -2.82 10.76 -14.47
C HIS A 26 -3.18 11.87 -13.51
N ARG A 27 -3.32 11.51 -12.23
CA ARG A 27 -3.14 12.49 -11.16
C ARG A 27 -1.66 12.78 -11.01
N ALA A 28 -1.35 14.01 -10.64
CA ALA A 28 0.00 14.44 -10.36
C ALA A 28 0.01 15.48 -9.23
N VAL A 29 1.15 15.63 -8.58
CA VAL A 29 1.37 16.66 -7.57
C VAL A 29 2.41 17.63 -8.12
N LYS A 30 2.01 18.89 -8.29
CA LYS A 30 2.89 19.96 -8.77
C LYS A 30 3.33 20.82 -7.60
N PHE A 31 4.63 21.06 -7.49
CA PHE A 31 5.23 21.91 -6.46
C PHE A 31 5.44 23.33 -7.00
N VAL A 32 5.01 24.33 -6.24
CA VAL A 32 5.13 25.75 -6.62
C VAL A 32 6.47 26.33 -6.17
N GLU A 33 7.04 25.76 -5.11
CA GLU A 33 8.28 26.21 -4.49
C GLU A 33 9.27 25.05 -4.39
N GLY A 34 10.57 25.38 -4.36
CA GLY A 34 11.65 24.39 -4.42
C GLY A 34 11.70 23.62 -5.74
N ASN A 35 12.42 22.50 -5.74
CA ASN A 35 12.57 21.65 -6.92
C ASN A 35 12.49 20.17 -6.54
N VAL A 36 11.73 19.38 -7.30
CA VAL A 36 11.67 17.92 -7.16
C VAL A 36 13.02 17.22 -7.35
N GLU A 37 14.04 17.89 -7.90
CA GLU A 37 15.42 17.38 -7.94
C GLU A 37 16.17 17.48 -6.59
N PHE A 38 15.54 18.05 -5.55
CA PHE A 38 16.16 18.13 -4.22
C PHE A 38 16.40 16.76 -3.58
N PHE A 39 15.44 15.85 -3.72
CA PHE A 39 15.54 14.48 -3.19
C PHE A 39 16.02 13.54 -4.29
N ASP A 40 16.87 12.60 -3.90
CA ASP A 40 17.34 11.54 -4.80
C ASP A 40 16.23 10.52 -5.07
N ILE A 41 15.33 10.33 -4.10
CA ILE A 41 14.31 9.28 -4.14
C ILE A 41 12.99 9.80 -3.59
N TYR A 42 11.91 9.38 -4.24
CA TYR A 42 10.55 9.59 -3.78
C TYR A 42 9.85 8.26 -3.52
N ASP A 43 9.03 8.24 -2.48
CA ASP A 43 8.01 7.23 -2.26
C ASP A 43 6.64 7.92 -2.25
N LEU A 44 5.70 7.36 -3.00
CA LEU A 44 4.33 7.85 -3.10
C LEU A 44 3.40 6.85 -2.46
N ILE A 45 2.69 7.25 -1.41
CA ILE A 45 1.62 6.46 -0.84
C ILE A 45 0.31 6.92 -1.45
N PHE A 46 -0.33 6.05 -2.24
CA PHE A 46 -1.65 6.28 -2.79
C PHE A 46 -2.65 5.34 -2.15
N GLU A 47 -3.58 5.89 -1.37
CA GLU A 47 -4.63 5.18 -0.66
C GLU A 47 -4.11 3.92 0.08
N GLY A 48 -2.98 4.08 0.76
CA GLY A 48 -2.34 3.03 1.55
C GLY A 48 -1.38 2.11 0.80
N ILE A 49 -1.22 2.23 -0.52
CA ILE A 49 -0.17 1.51 -1.27
C ILE A 49 1.05 2.38 -1.42
N THR A 50 2.22 1.83 -1.11
CA THR A 50 3.52 2.43 -1.44
C THR A 50 3.91 2.15 -2.89
N TYR A 51 4.15 3.22 -3.65
CA TYR A 51 4.76 3.22 -4.97
C TYR A 51 6.16 3.83 -4.84
N GLN A 52 7.18 3.00 -4.98
CA GLN A 52 8.56 3.46 -4.92
C GLN A 52 8.99 4.09 -6.24
N SER A 53 9.77 5.16 -6.14
CA SER A 53 10.29 5.89 -7.31
C SER A 53 9.18 6.19 -8.33
N PRO A 54 8.09 6.88 -7.92
CA PRO A 54 7.05 7.31 -8.84
C PRO A 54 7.66 8.16 -9.96
N PRO A 55 7.02 8.26 -11.15
CA PRO A 55 7.57 9.11 -12.20
C PRO A 55 7.68 10.56 -11.75
N VAL A 56 8.88 11.13 -11.88
CA VAL A 56 9.18 12.53 -11.56
C VAL A 56 9.41 13.27 -12.86
N LEU A 57 8.81 14.46 -12.98
CA LEU A 57 8.99 15.37 -14.12
C LEU A 57 9.65 16.67 -13.63
N PRO A 58 11.00 16.73 -13.58
CA PRO A 58 11.73 17.91 -13.14
C PRO A 58 11.39 19.19 -13.92
N SER A 59 11.19 19.07 -15.23
CA SER A 59 10.84 20.19 -16.12
C SER A 59 9.54 20.90 -15.74
N GLU A 60 8.64 20.19 -15.06
CA GLU A 60 7.34 20.70 -14.62
C GLU A 60 7.20 20.81 -13.10
N ASN A 61 8.28 20.48 -12.38
CA ASN A 61 8.35 20.39 -10.92
C ASN A 61 7.24 19.52 -10.32
N MET A 62 7.11 18.29 -10.84
CA MET A 62 5.93 17.47 -10.64
C MET A 62 6.28 16.00 -10.35
N ILE A 63 5.44 15.33 -9.57
CA ILE A 63 5.48 13.89 -9.34
C ILE A 63 4.15 13.28 -9.79
N ILE A 64 4.21 12.22 -10.60
CA ILE A 64 3.05 11.56 -11.19
C ILE A 64 2.58 10.43 -10.28
N VAL A 65 1.27 10.37 -10.03
CA VAL A 65 0.64 9.18 -9.45
C VAL A 65 0.61 8.11 -10.54
N PRO A 66 1.23 6.92 -10.35
CA PRO A 66 1.42 5.92 -11.41
C PRO A 66 0.12 5.19 -11.82
N ILE A 67 -1.03 5.69 -11.38
CA ILE A 67 -2.36 5.14 -11.68
C ILE A 67 -3.10 6.13 -12.59
N ALA A 68 -3.85 5.61 -13.56
CA ALA A 68 -4.67 6.44 -14.44
C ALA A 68 -5.73 7.23 -13.65
N LYS A 69 -5.99 8.46 -14.07
CA LYS A 69 -6.90 9.43 -13.41
C LYS A 69 -8.30 8.87 -13.21
N ASP A 70 -8.82 8.11 -14.16
CA ASP A 70 -10.16 7.52 -14.10
C ASP A 70 -10.29 6.39 -13.06
N GLU A 71 -9.17 5.87 -12.56
CA GLU A 71 -9.08 5.00 -11.39
C GLU A 71 -8.89 5.76 -10.08
N ILE A 72 -8.89 7.10 -10.08
CA ILE A 72 -8.59 7.94 -8.91
C ILE A 72 -9.70 8.96 -8.69
N SER A 73 -10.19 9.11 -7.44
CA SER A 73 -11.11 10.19 -7.11
C SER A 73 -10.38 11.41 -6.56
N TRP A 74 -11.03 12.57 -6.56
CA TRP A 74 -10.46 13.83 -6.02
C TRP A 74 -10.10 13.78 -4.55
N ASN A 75 -10.85 13.02 -3.75
CA ASN A 75 -10.58 12.86 -2.33
C ASN A 75 -9.64 11.69 -1.99
N SER A 76 -9.11 10.96 -2.97
CA SER A 76 -8.16 9.86 -2.73
C SER A 76 -6.95 10.37 -1.97
N LYS A 77 -6.59 9.69 -0.88
CA LYS A 77 -5.43 10.06 -0.07
C LYS A 77 -4.14 9.86 -0.86
N ILE A 78 -3.35 10.92 -1.02
CA ILE A 78 -2.02 10.94 -1.63
C ILE A 78 -1.06 11.47 -0.59
N GLU A 79 0.02 10.74 -0.35
CA GLU A 79 1.15 11.21 0.45
C GLU A 79 2.43 11.03 -0.36
N ILE A 80 3.30 12.04 -0.34
CA ILE A 80 4.60 11.95 -0.99
C ILE A 80 5.67 12.17 0.06
N TYR A 81 6.64 11.26 0.05
CA TYR A 81 7.82 11.31 0.88
C TYR A 81 9.05 11.43 0.00
N GLY A 82 9.99 12.28 0.40
CA GLY A 82 11.28 12.46 -0.28
C GLY A 82 12.44 12.05 0.63
N ALA A 83 13.48 11.44 0.07
CA ALA A 83 14.68 11.03 0.77
C ALA A 83 15.95 11.46 0.02
N VAL A 84 16.99 11.82 0.76
CA VAL A 84 18.35 12.02 0.22
C VAL A 84 19.12 10.71 0.45
N GLY A 85 19.67 10.14 -0.62
CA GLY A 85 20.32 8.84 -0.62
C GLY A 85 19.41 7.71 -0.13
N ILE A 86 19.94 6.88 0.76
CA ILE A 86 19.22 5.76 1.39
C ILE A 86 18.65 6.15 2.77
N GLY A 87 18.49 7.44 3.05
CA GLY A 87 18.06 7.94 4.35
C GLY A 87 16.56 7.80 4.62
N GLU A 88 16.14 8.23 5.82
CA GLU A 88 14.72 8.40 6.14
C GLU A 88 14.03 9.29 5.11
N SER A 89 12.82 8.91 4.74
CA SER A 89 11.99 9.74 3.87
C SER A 89 11.12 10.66 4.71
N GLU A 90 11.06 11.92 4.33
CA GLU A 90 10.23 12.91 5.01
C GLU A 90 8.99 13.26 4.18
N LYS A 91 7.84 13.43 4.86
CA LYS A 91 6.61 13.81 4.17
C LYS A 91 6.73 15.22 3.64
N ILE A 92 6.53 15.38 2.33
CA ILE A 92 6.56 16.69 1.66
C ILE A 92 5.21 17.12 1.12
N PHE A 93 4.28 16.18 0.99
CA PHE A 93 2.94 16.47 0.51
C PHE A 93 1.93 15.49 1.10
N THR A 94 0.73 15.99 1.39
CA THR A 94 -0.44 15.18 1.72
C THR A 94 -1.68 15.88 1.20
N ASP A 95 -2.56 15.13 0.55
CA ASP A 95 -3.88 15.58 0.10
C ASP A 95 -4.87 14.42 0.15
N GLY A 96 -6.16 14.75 0.22
CA GLY A 96 -7.24 13.78 0.38
C GLY A 96 -7.22 13.03 1.71
N ASP A 97 -8.29 12.30 1.95
CA ASP A 97 -8.54 11.53 3.18
C ASP A 97 -9.10 10.13 2.90
N ALA A 98 -9.57 9.89 1.69
CA ALA A 98 -10.24 8.66 1.34
C ALA A 98 -9.23 7.55 1.07
N VAL A 99 -9.40 6.42 1.75
CA VAL A 99 -8.53 5.24 1.62
C VAL A 99 -9.40 4.04 1.23
N ARG A 100 -9.03 3.35 0.14
CA ARG A 100 -9.75 2.15 -0.33
C ARG A 100 -9.60 1.02 0.69
N PRO A 101 -10.58 0.10 0.78
CA PRO A 101 -10.39 -1.13 1.53
C PRO A 101 -9.12 -1.87 1.09
N TYR A 102 -8.39 -2.41 2.06
CA TYR A 102 -7.16 -3.16 1.83
C TYR A 102 -6.97 -4.26 2.89
N ALA A 103 -5.99 -5.14 2.69
CA ALA A 103 -5.71 -6.28 3.55
C ALA A 103 -6.97 -7.12 3.78
N GLY A 104 -7.63 -7.48 2.67
CA GLY A 104 -8.83 -8.32 2.71
C GLY A 104 -8.49 -9.74 3.13
N GLU A 105 -9.21 -10.29 4.10
CA GLU A 105 -9.21 -11.71 4.46
C GLU A 105 -10.49 -12.36 3.97
N PHE A 106 -10.40 -13.60 3.51
CA PHE A 106 -11.54 -14.35 3.04
C PHE A 106 -12.10 -15.26 4.13
N ASP A 107 -13.31 -14.95 4.60
CA ASP A 107 -14.03 -15.74 5.60
C ASP A 107 -14.96 -16.75 4.90
N LEU A 108 -14.68 -18.04 5.14
CA LEU A 108 -15.41 -19.21 4.61
C LEU A 108 -16.28 -19.89 5.66
N SER A 109 -16.47 -19.30 6.84
CA SER A 109 -17.29 -19.87 7.92
C SER A 109 -18.73 -20.16 7.48
N ASN A 110 -19.25 -19.39 6.52
CA ASN A 110 -20.46 -19.72 5.76
C ASN A 110 -20.13 -19.91 4.27
N PRO A 111 -19.96 -21.15 3.79
CA PRO A 111 -19.62 -21.42 2.38
C PRO A 111 -20.66 -20.97 1.36
N GLN A 112 -21.91 -20.71 1.75
CA GLN A 112 -22.96 -20.23 0.85
C GLN A 112 -22.92 -18.71 0.64
N GLU A 113 -22.38 -17.98 1.62
CA GLU A 113 -22.28 -16.53 1.61
C GLU A 113 -20.93 -16.13 2.23
N PRO A 114 -19.82 -16.37 1.53
CA PRO A 114 -18.51 -15.99 2.04
C PRO A 114 -18.36 -14.47 2.04
N PHE A 115 -17.53 -13.97 2.96
CA PHE A 115 -17.29 -12.54 3.11
C PHE A 115 -15.79 -12.24 2.95
N ILE A 116 -15.49 -11.05 2.43
CA ILE A 116 -14.15 -10.47 2.49
C ILE A 116 -14.16 -9.43 3.62
N ILE A 117 -13.31 -9.59 4.63
CA ILE A 117 -13.15 -8.65 5.75
C ILE A 117 -11.87 -7.85 5.53
N PHE A 118 -11.96 -6.53 5.49
CA PHE A 118 -10.80 -5.68 5.22
C PHE A 118 -10.16 -5.18 6.52
N GLY A 119 -8.84 -5.35 6.64
CA GLY A 119 -8.07 -4.89 7.80
C GLY A 119 -7.93 -3.37 7.92
N GLY A 120 -8.12 -2.63 6.83
CA GLY A 120 -8.13 -1.17 6.87
C GLY A 120 -8.76 -0.52 5.64
N GLY A 121 -8.66 0.81 5.57
CA GLY A 121 -9.50 1.61 4.68
C GLY A 121 -10.97 1.56 5.11
N ASN A 122 -11.89 1.86 4.19
CA ASN A 122 -13.32 1.83 4.49
C ASN A 122 -14.14 1.30 3.31
N VAL A 123 -14.96 0.27 3.54
CA VAL A 123 -15.89 -0.27 2.52
C VAL A 123 -16.98 0.71 2.08
N ASN A 124 -17.17 1.84 2.76
CA ASN A 124 -18.02 2.93 2.27
C ASN A 124 -17.31 3.83 1.25
N ARG A 125 -16.04 3.56 0.93
CA ARG A 125 -15.29 4.33 -0.07
C ARG A 125 -15.97 4.35 -1.43
N PHE A 126 -16.63 3.25 -1.78
CA PHE A 126 -17.40 3.09 -3.00
C PHE A 126 -18.86 2.84 -2.64
N SER A 127 -19.78 3.39 -3.44
CA SER A 127 -21.21 3.20 -3.25
C SER A 127 -21.70 1.83 -3.73
N ASN A 128 -20.90 1.14 -4.55
CA ASN A 128 -21.24 -0.17 -5.10
C ASN A 128 -19.96 -1.00 -5.33
N TYR A 129 -20.11 -2.32 -5.23
CA TYR A 129 -19.05 -3.28 -5.49
C TYR A 129 -19.54 -4.39 -6.39
N VAL A 130 -18.58 -4.99 -7.09
CA VAL A 130 -18.80 -6.06 -8.04
C VAL A 130 -17.71 -7.11 -7.87
N ALA A 131 -18.07 -8.38 -7.96
CA ALA A 131 -17.12 -9.48 -7.93
C ALA A 131 -17.03 -10.11 -9.31
N ASN A 132 -15.82 -10.35 -9.81
CA ASN A 132 -15.58 -11.24 -10.92
C ASN A 132 -15.08 -12.58 -10.37
N ILE A 133 -15.84 -13.64 -10.60
CA ILE A 133 -15.45 -15.01 -10.24
C ILE A 133 -15.33 -15.78 -11.56
N ASN A 134 -14.12 -16.17 -11.92
CA ASN A 134 -13.85 -16.95 -13.13
C ASN A 134 -14.39 -16.32 -14.42
N GLY A 135 -14.28 -14.99 -14.54
CA GLY A 135 -14.76 -14.25 -15.70
C GLY A 135 -16.25 -13.90 -15.66
N ILE A 136 -17.00 -14.39 -14.67
CA ILE A 136 -18.42 -14.06 -14.49
C ILE A 136 -18.53 -12.91 -13.49
N GLU A 137 -19.18 -11.84 -13.93
CA GLU A 137 -19.43 -10.66 -13.10
C GLU A 137 -20.69 -10.83 -12.25
N TYR A 138 -20.58 -10.51 -10.96
CA TYR A 138 -21.64 -10.56 -9.98
C TYR A 138 -21.78 -9.19 -9.32
N GLU A 139 -22.97 -8.62 -9.42
CA GLU A 139 -23.33 -7.35 -8.79
C GLU A 139 -24.09 -7.57 -7.48
N SER A 140 -24.51 -6.46 -6.85
CA SER A 140 -25.34 -6.47 -5.63
C SER A 140 -24.68 -7.18 -4.44
N LEU A 141 -23.37 -7.00 -4.30
CA LEU A 141 -22.65 -7.46 -3.11
C LEU A 141 -23.18 -6.71 -1.87
N ILE A 142 -23.31 -7.39 -0.72
CA ILE A 142 -23.73 -6.72 0.52
C ILE A 142 -22.50 -6.12 1.18
N ILE A 143 -22.56 -4.82 1.41
CA ILE A 143 -21.56 -4.09 2.17
C ILE A 143 -21.99 -4.11 3.65
N ASP A 144 -21.10 -4.54 4.54
CA ASP A 144 -21.28 -4.40 5.99
C ASP A 144 -20.21 -3.43 6.52
N PRO A 145 -20.56 -2.15 6.71
CA PRO A 145 -19.63 -1.14 7.19
C PRO A 145 -19.17 -1.36 8.63
N GLN A 146 -19.96 -2.05 9.46
CA GLN A 146 -19.61 -2.29 10.86
C GLN A 146 -18.49 -3.33 10.98
N LYS A 147 -18.49 -4.31 10.07
CA LYS A 147 -17.43 -5.32 9.96
C LYS A 147 -16.34 -4.95 8.97
N ASN A 148 -16.46 -3.80 8.30
CA ASN A 148 -15.61 -3.42 7.16
C ASN A 148 -15.50 -4.56 6.14
N SER A 149 -16.63 -5.13 5.71
CA SER A 149 -16.65 -6.34 4.90
C SER A 149 -17.61 -6.29 3.71
N ILE A 150 -17.41 -7.23 2.78
CA ILE A 150 -18.25 -7.41 1.59
C ILE A 150 -18.68 -8.88 1.52
N SER A 151 -19.97 -9.15 1.45
CA SER A 151 -20.53 -10.48 1.19
C SER A 151 -20.62 -10.74 -0.30
N LEU A 152 -20.17 -11.92 -0.73
CA LEU A 152 -20.38 -12.38 -2.10
C LEU A 152 -21.79 -12.91 -2.36
N LEU A 153 -22.58 -13.15 -1.30
CA LEU A 153 -23.93 -13.75 -1.34
C LEU A 153 -24.05 -15.07 -2.11
N ARG A 154 -22.93 -15.70 -2.46
CA ARG A 154 -22.87 -16.85 -3.35
C ARG A 154 -21.66 -17.71 -3.00
N PRO A 155 -21.76 -19.03 -3.17
CA PRO A 155 -20.63 -19.91 -2.96
C PRO A 155 -19.52 -19.60 -3.95
N LEU A 156 -18.28 -19.65 -3.47
CA LEU A 156 -17.11 -19.49 -4.31
C LEU A 156 -16.77 -20.81 -5.00
N LYS A 157 -16.54 -20.75 -6.31
CA LYS A 157 -15.97 -21.86 -7.05
C LYS A 157 -14.47 -21.65 -7.22
N ALA A 158 -13.75 -22.76 -7.25
CA ALA A 158 -12.42 -22.93 -7.78
C ALA A 158 -12.07 -22.00 -8.97
N GLY A 159 -10.91 -21.35 -8.92
CA GLY A 159 -10.38 -20.40 -9.93
C GLY A 159 -10.09 -18.99 -9.36
N LYS A 160 -10.37 -17.90 -10.05
CA LYS A 160 -9.98 -16.52 -9.66
C LYS A 160 -11.14 -15.67 -9.13
N LEU A 161 -10.91 -14.94 -8.05
CA LEU A 161 -11.80 -13.93 -7.48
C LEU A 161 -11.15 -12.54 -7.54
N ILE A 162 -11.84 -11.58 -8.14
CA ILE A 162 -11.47 -10.16 -8.08
C ILE A 162 -12.70 -9.38 -7.60
N VAL A 163 -12.53 -8.53 -6.59
CA VAL A 163 -13.57 -7.60 -6.18
C VAL A 163 -13.17 -6.19 -6.55
N PHE A 164 -14.12 -5.50 -7.15
CA PHE A 164 -14.00 -4.14 -7.63
C PHE A 164 -14.93 -3.22 -6.84
N GLY A 165 -14.42 -2.06 -6.43
CA GLY A 165 -15.26 -0.91 -6.13
C GLY A 165 -15.63 -0.19 -7.44
N LYS A 166 -16.90 0.18 -7.60
CA LYS A 166 -17.34 1.00 -8.74
C LYS A 166 -17.21 2.48 -8.39
N THR A 167 -16.48 3.22 -9.21
CA THR A 167 -16.38 4.69 -9.12
C THR A 167 -17.70 5.35 -9.51
N GLU A 168 -17.84 6.65 -9.25
CA GLU A 168 -18.97 7.47 -9.71
C GLU A 168 -19.12 7.47 -11.25
N THR A 169 -18.02 7.25 -11.97
CA THR A 169 -18.00 7.11 -13.44
C THR A 169 -18.33 5.70 -13.93
N GLY A 170 -18.58 4.75 -13.01
CA GLY A 170 -18.88 3.36 -13.31
C GLY A 170 -17.64 2.50 -13.63
N LYS A 171 -16.42 3.03 -13.46
CA LYS A 171 -15.18 2.28 -13.67
C LYS A 171 -14.95 1.31 -12.50
N ASN A 172 -14.49 0.12 -12.83
CA ASN A 172 -14.10 -0.90 -11.86
C ASN A 172 -12.68 -0.65 -11.35
N VAL A 173 -12.54 -0.60 -10.03
CA VAL A 173 -11.26 -0.42 -9.33
C VAL A 173 -11.00 -1.63 -8.45
N ILE A 174 -9.90 -2.33 -8.64
CA ILE A 174 -9.55 -3.52 -7.84
C ILE A 174 -9.34 -3.12 -6.37
N VAL A 175 -10.13 -3.72 -5.48
CA VAL A 175 -9.98 -3.59 -4.02
C VAL A 175 -9.50 -4.89 -3.36
N PHE A 176 -9.72 -6.03 -4.03
CA PHE A 176 -9.29 -7.33 -3.55
C PHE A 176 -9.10 -8.29 -4.72
N GLU A 177 -8.08 -9.12 -4.66
CA GLU A 177 -7.78 -10.14 -5.67
C GLU A 177 -7.20 -11.38 -5.01
N LYS A 178 -7.79 -12.55 -5.29
CA LYS A 178 -7.35 -13.84 -4.76
C LYS A 178 -7.52 -14.92 -5.82
N GLU A 179 -6.48 -15.73 -6.01
CA GLU A 179 -6.59 -17.03 -6.67
C GLU A 179 -7.18 -18.04 -5.66
N THR A 180 -8.37 -18.53 -5.93
CA THR A 180 -9.07 -19.52 -5.10
C THR A 180 -8.54 -20.94 -5.33
N GLU A 181 -7.80 -21.15 -6.42
CA GLU A 181 -6.94 -22.33 -6.67
C GLU A 181 -5.53 -21.87 -7.07
N GLY A 182 -4.49 -22.51 -6.51
CA GLY A 182 -3.09 -22.18 -6.77
C GLY A 182 -2.47 -21.22 -5.76
N GLU A 183 -1.29 -20.70 -6.08
CA GLU A 183 -0.52 -19.83 -5.19
C GLU A 183 -1.06 -18.39 -5.19
N ASN A 184 -1.42 -17.89 -4.01
CA ASN A 184 -1.90 -16.54 -3.82
C ASN A 184 -0.74 -15.57 -3.64
N LYS A 185 -0.22 -15.04 -4.75
CA LYS A 185 0.85 -14.05 -4.72
C LYS A 185 0.43 -12.81 -3.92
N PRO A 186 1.22 -12.37 -2.92
CA PRO A 186 1.03 -11.09 -2.25
C PRO A 186 1.18 -9.95 -3.25
N LEU A 187 0.19 -9.06 -3.30
CA LEU A 187 0.20 -7.91 -4.21
C LEU A 187 0.12 -6.59 -3.44
N ASN A 188 0.88 -5.61 -3.93
CA ASN A 188 0.83 -4.21 -3.49
C ASN A 188 0.93 -4.07 -1.96
N GLY A 189 2.13 -4.29 -1.44
CA GLY A 189 2.41 -4.14 -0.02
C GLY A 189 2.64 -2.70 0.43
N TRP A 190 2.58 -2.47 1.73
CA TRP A 190 3.06 -1.27 2.40
C TRP A 190 3.61 -1.63 3.77
N VAL A 191 4.46 -0.75 4.31
CA VAL A 191 4.99 -0.91 5.66
C VAL A 191 4.16 -0.09 6.63
N GLU A 192 3.79 -0.72 7.73
CA GLU A 192 3.25 -0.06 8.91
C GLU A 192 4.23 -0.32 10.07
N PHE A 193 4.79 0.75 10.62
CA PHE A 193 5.67 0.65 11.79
C PHE A 193 4.88 0.99 13.04
N HIS A 194 4.86 0.06 14.00
CA HIS A 194 4.33 0.25 15.34
C HIS A 194 5.46 0.37 16.35
N ASP A 195 5.18 0.94 17.52
CA ASP A 195 6.14 1.12 18.62
C ASP A 195 6.84 -0.16 19.11
N VAL A 196 6.30 -1.32 18.77
CA VAL A 196 6.84 -2.63 19.17
C VAL A 196 6.94 -3.61 17.99
N ALA A 197 6.80 -3.14 16.74
CA ALA A 197 6.86 -4.02 15.58
C ALA A 197 7.00 -3.30 14.24
N THR A 198 7.63 -3.97 13.29
CA THR A 198 7.51 -3.63 11.87
C THR A 198 6.56 -4.60 11.20
N CYS A 199 5.53 -4.08 10.55
CA CYS A 199 4.51 -4.84 9.87
C CYS A 199 4.55 -4.54 8.38
N ILE A 200 4.51 -5.58 7.55
CA ILE A 200 4.25 -5.43 6.12
C ILE A 200 2.89 -6.02 5.84
N LEU A 201 2.02 -5.19 5.31
CA LEU A 201 0.67 -5.55 4.93
C LEU A 201 0.56 -5.55 3.42
N PHE A 202 -0.21 -6.49 2.87
CA PHE A 202 -0.48 -6.58 1.45
C PHE A 202 -1.95 -6.33 1.16
N ARG A 203 -2.26 -5.74 0.01
CA ARG A 203 -3.65 -5.48 -0.39
C ARG A 203 -4.43 -6.79 -0.46
N SER A 204 -3.79 -7.82 -0.99
CA SER A 204 -4.31 -9.18 -1.07
C SER A 204 -3.17 -10.20 -1.20
N GLY A 205 -3.51 -11.48 -1.03
CA GLY A 205 -2.58 -12.60 -1.07
C GLY A 205 -2.68 -13.48 0.18
N ASP A 206 -1.92 -14.57 0.20
CA ASP A 206 -1.79 -15.44 1.36
C ASP A 206 -0.33 -15.79 1.64
N LEU A 207 0.28 -15.01 2.52
CA LEU A 207 1.64 -15.17 2.99
C LEU A 207 1.86 -16.46 3.79
N THR A 208 0.82 -17.10 4.31
CA THR A 208 1.01 -18.34 5.08
C THR A 208 1.37 -19.53 4.19
N GLY A 209 0.78 -19.59 2.99
CA GLY A 209 1.00 -20.66 2.02
C GLY A 209 1.88 -20.29 0.84
N PHE A 210 2.24 -19.01 0.68
CA PHE A 210 2.91 -18.55 -0.53
C PHE A 210 4.41 -18.92 -0.61
N ALA A 211 5.14 -18.96 0.50
CA ALA A 211 6.58 -19.28 0.50
C ALA A 211 6.97 -20.10 1.73
N THR A 212 8.05 -20.89 1.63
CA THR A 212 8.58 -21.71 2.73
C THR A 212 9.11 -20.83 3.88
N SER A 213 9.72 -19.69 3.55
CA SER A 213 10.17 -18.72 4.55
C SER A 213 10.27 -17.32 3.96
N TYR A 214 10.29 -16.33 4.85
CA TYR A 214 10.46 -14.92 4.50
C TYR A 214 11.70 -14.35 5.19
N GLU A 215 12.40 -13.48 4.48
CA GLU A 215 13.50 -12.70 5.01
C GLU A 215 13.21 -11.22 4.84
N PHE A 216 13.25 -10.50 5.94
CA PHE A 216 13.18 -9.06 5.95
C PHE A 216 14.59 -8.51 6.02
N ARG A 217 14.98 -7.79 4.96
CA ARG A 217 16.29 -7.15 4.84
C ARG A 217 16.15 -5.66 5.08
N TYR A 218 17.10 -5.10 5.81
CA TYR A 218 17.12 -3.69 6.17
C TYR A 218 18.56 -3.32 6.58
N GLU A 219 19.08 -2.20 6.09
CA GLU A 219 20.37 -1.62 6.52
C GLU A 219 21.56 -2.60 6.42
N GLY A 220 21.59 -3.43 5.36
CA GLY A 220 22.64 -4.45 5.19
C GLY A 220 22.57 -5.61 6.19
N THR A 221 21.51 -5.67 7.00
CA THR A 221 21.14 -6.75 7.92
C THR A 221 19.90 -7.47 7.39
N SER A 222 19.62 -8.66 7.93
CA SER A 222 18.40 -9.40 7.63
C SER A 222 17.91 -10.23 8.81
N THR A 223 16.61 -10.43 8.91
CA THR A 223 15.99 -11.37 9.85
C THR A 223 14.98 -12.26 9.14
N ARG A 224 14.92 -13.53 9.57
CA ARG A 224 13.87 -14.48 9.17
C ARG A 224 12.90 -14.78 10.31
N ALA A 225 13.09 -14.16 11.47
CA ALA A 225 12.22 -14.32 12.62
C ALA A 225 11.01 -13.41 12.45
N TYR A 226 9.94 -13.95 11.84
CA TYR A 226 8.67 -13.26 11.68
C TYR A 226 7.54 -13.99 12.41
N GLN A 227 6.47 -13.25 12.68
CA GLN A 227 5.22 -13.74 13.23
C GLN A 227 4.13 -13.51 12.17
N GLY A 228 3.48 -14.59 11.72
CA GLY A 228 2.31 -14.48 10.84
C GLY A 228 1.09 -14.04 11.67
N LEU A 229 0.52 -12.87 11.35
CA LEU A 229 -0.64 -12.34 12.08
C LEU A 229 -1.96 -12.51 11.32
N SER A 230 -1.91 -12.52 9.98
CA SER A 230 -3.02 -12.82 9.08
C SER A 230 -2.44 -13.21 7.71
N PRO A 231 -3.20 -13.82 6.78
CA PRO A 231 -2.67 -14.21 5.46
C PRO A 231 -2.13 -13.02 4.65
N THR A 232 -2.47 -11.78 4.99
CA THR A 232 -1.97 -10.57 4.31
C THR A 232 -0.98 -9.78 5.16
N HIS A 233 -0.55 -10.31 6.31
CA HIS A 233 0.21 -9.57 7.31
C HIS A 233 1.39 -10.38 7.85
N ILE A 234 2.61 -9.86 7.62
CA ILE A 234 3.83 -10.34 8.27
C ILE A 234 4.32 -9.29 9.25
N ARG A 235 4.64 -9.74 10.46
CA ARG A 235 5.22 -8.90 11.52
C ARG A 235 6.63 -9.36 11.88
N TYR A 236 7.52 -8.40 12.06
CA TYR A 236 8.88 -8.57 12.57
C TYR A 236 9.03 -7.90 13.94
N GLU A 237 10.04 -8.33 14.71
CA GLU A 237 10.47 -7.62 15.91
C GLU A 237 10.74 -6.14 15.58
N ASN A 238 10.46 -5.24 16.53
CA ASN A 238 10.67 -3.81 16.26
C ASN A 238 12.15 -3.56 15.94
N ILE A 239 12.42 -3.18 14.69
CA ILE A 239 13.76 -2.75 14.30
C ILE A 239 14.05 -1.31 14.76
N GLY A 240 13.04 -0.58 15.25
CA GLY A 240 13.13 0.77 15.80
C GLY A 240 12.73 1.85 14.78
N HIS A 241 12.16 2.95 15.27
CA HIS A 241 11.81 4.16 14.50
C HIS A 241 13.01 5.04 14.12
N HIS A 242 14.24 4.54 14.34
CA HIS A 242 15.50 5.30 14.21
C HIS A 242 16.44 4.74 13.13
N VAL A 243 15.95 3.76 12.38
CA VAL A 243 16.71 3.02 11.38
C VAL A 243 16.30 3.62 10.03
N ASN A 244 17.27 4.13 9.28
CA ASN A 244 17.12 4.96 8.07
C ASN A 244 16.53 4.18 6.88
N THR A 245 15.78 3.12 7.13
CA THR A 245 15.86 1.96 6.27
C THR A 245 14.78 1.92 5.21
N GLU A 246 15.25 1.87 3.98
CA GLU A 246 14.64 1.03 2.98
C GLU A 246 14.64 -0.44 3.47
N VAL A 247 13.46 -1.04 3.48
CA VAL A 247 13.24 -2.42 3.88
C VAL A 247 12.81 -3.23 2.67
N GLU A 248 13.20 -4.50 2.66
CA GLU A 248 12.86 -5.44 1.62
C GLU A 248 12.31 -6.72 2.25
N LEU A 249 11.21 -7.24 1.69
CA LEU A 249 10.69 -8.55 2.03
C LEU A 249 10.98 -9.50 0.89
N TRP A 250 11.71 -10.56 1.19
CA TRP A 250 12.07 -11.62 0.26
C TRP A 250 11.36 -12.91 0.65
N ALA A 251 10.78 -13.60 -0.33
CA ALA A 251 10.24 -14.94 -0.17
C ALA A 251 11.22 -15.99 -0.69
N TYR A 252 11.28 -17.14 -0.02
CA TYR A 252 12.14 -18.26 -0.39
C TYR A 252 11.35 -19.56 -0.45
N TRP A 253 11.67 -20.37 -1.45
CA TRP A 253 11.20 -21.73 -1.64
C TRP A 253 12.40 -22.69 -1.62
N GLU A 254 12.13 -23.98 -1.40
CA GLU A 254 13.18 -25.01 -1.38
C GLU A 254 13.95 -25.10 -2.72
N ASP A 255 13.28 -24.84 -3.84
CA ASP A 255 13.82 -24.89 -5.19
C ASP A 255 14.31 -23.52 -5.72
N GLN A 256 14.07 -22.43 -5.00
CA GLN A 256 14.49 -21.08 -5.36
C GLN A 256 15.37 -20.43 -4.26
N PRO A 257 16.65 -20.83 -4.14
CA PRO A 257 17.51 -20.43 -3.03
C PRO A 257 17.91 -18.94 -3.05
N ASN A 258 17.80 -18.27 -4.20
CA ASN A 258 18.13 -16.85 -4.34
C ASN A 258 17.01 -15.92 -3.84
N GLY A 259 15.82 -16.46 -3.55
CA GLY A 259 14.64 -15.72 -3.12
C GLY A 259 14.04 -14.82 -4.22
N VAL A 260 12.83 -14.34 -3.95
CA VAL A 260 12.08 -13.37 -4.78
C VAL A 260 11.72 -12.17 -3.92
N LEU A 261 12.06 -10.96 -4.40
CA LEU A 261 11.63 -9.72 -3.77
C LEU A 261 10.11 -9.56 -3.92
N LEU A 262 9.41 -9.51 -2.79
CA LEU A 262 7.95 -9.32 -2.73
C LEU A 262 7.55 -7.88 -2.46
N PHE A 263 8.34 -7.20 -1.64
CA PHE A 263 8.04 -5.84 -1.24
C PHE A 263 9.33 -5.08 -0.98
N LYS A 264 9.30 -3.78 -1.28
CA LYS A 264 10.36 -2.84 -0.97
C LYS A 264 9.73 -1.48 -0.63
N GLY A 265 10.18 -0.84 0.44
CA GLY A 265 9.62 0.44 0.93
C GLY A 265 10.54 1.13 1.92
N ARG A 266 10.37 2.45 2.14
CA ARG A 266 11.14 3.19 3.16
C ARG A 266 10.30 3.49 4.39
N TYR A 267 11.01 3.77 5.48
CA TYR A 267 10.43 4.47 6.62
C TYR A 267 9.92 5.85 6.20
N HIS A 268 8.67 6.11 6.52
CA HIS A 268 7.98 7.36 6.31
C HIS A 268 7.97 8.12 7.63
N GLY A 269 8.82 9.16 7.74
CA GLY A 269 8.92 9.99 8.93
C GLY A 269 7.60 10.73 9.20
N SER A 270 6.68 10.10 9.94
CA SER A 270 5.67 10.83 10.68
C SER A 270 6.22 11.04 12.08
N SER A 271 6.49 12.28 12.45
CA SER A 271 6.76 12.64 13.84
C SER A 271 5.58 12.17 14.71
N VAL A 272 5.68 10.98 15.31
CA VAL A 272 4.75 10.55 16.35
C VAL A 272 5.10 11.38 17.57
N LYS A 273 4.26 12.38 17.86
CA LYS A 273 4.15 12.91 19.22
C LYS A 273 3.93 11.70 20.13
N SER A 274 4.82 11.50 21.09
CA SER A 274 4.65 10.58 22.19
C SER A 274 3.26 10.78 22.83
N SER A 275 2.29 9.95 22.48
CA SER A 275 1.05 9.84 23.24
C SER A 275 1.26 8.75 24.29
N GLY A 276 1.30 9.18 25.54
CA GLY A 276 1.62 8.36 26.69
C GLY A 276 0.76 7.09 26.82
N HIS A 277 1.40 6.07 27.39
CA HIS A 277 0.83 4.99 28.18
C HIS A 277 -0.46 4.34 27.66
N CYS A 278 -0.30 3.21 26.95
CA CYS A 278 -1.17 2.06 27.18
C CYS A 278 -0.41 1.02 28.01
N SER A 279 -0.80 0.90 29.28
CA SER A 279 -0.28 -0.06 30.24
C SER A 279 -0.58 -1.50 29.80
N LEU A 280 0.46 -2.29 29.58
CA LEU A 280 0.40 -3.75 29.73
C LEU A 280 0.77 -4.08 31.17
N ASP A 281 -0.24 -4.13 32.04
CA ASP A 281 -0.18 -4.66 33.40
C ASP A 281 -1.63 -4.71 33.90
N ARG A 282 -2.27 -5.80 34.33
CA ARG A 282 -1.87 -7.15 34.72
C ARG A 282 -3.10 -8.04 34.59
N LYS A 283 -2.94 -9.31 34.22
CA LYS A 283 -3.65 -10.39 34.94
C LYS A 283 -2.69 -11.57 35.13
N ARG A 284 -2.37 -11.81 36.40
CA ARG A 284 -2.00 -13.14 36.91
C ARG A 284 -3.24 -14.02 36.91
#